data_AF-K0KPE8-F1
#
_entry.id   AF-K0KPE8-F1
#
_cell.length_a   1.000
_cell.length_b   1.000
_cell.length_c   1.000
_cell.angle_alpha   90.00
_cell.angle_beta   90.00
_cell.angle_gamma   90.00
#
_symmetry.space_group_name_H-M   'P 1'
#
loop_
_entity.id
_entity.type
_entity.pdbx_description
1 polymer ?
#
loop_
_entity_poly.entity_id
_entity_poly.type
_entity_poly.pdbx_seq_one_letter_code
_entity_poly.pdbx_strand_id
1 'polypeptide(L)'
;MSLNSARIILFPESTQDSLKIVNLPHPRTNQEYHYALVNNEELYELTEFDNDNPHSKTNHLRSLTKTDGKPVRSLLLENVNDESDGLVLEESNIIISTKFNFTYILITYFILQLEQGKEFRRYQSLEDITDVLEESIPIILQLPGSLLNTSLENICDSINENDEKFYKFSEEKTINYLKTKSELISQNFPKSIESTIVSPLLYPANIDEKIPEDIKKLALIKYSIHLISSYLHPKTESRLNSSYNFESVNEYITKIQKEKLQKKAAEDQIQNLNQINAQNKRSIGVQDNKNRKKPTPAKKIPSKVIKGPLDGFFGKKK
;
A
#
# COMPACT_ATOMS: atom_id res chain seq x y z
N MET A 1 -4.11 38.91 -2.76
CA MET A 1 -4.47 37.62 -2.11
C MET A 1 -3.85 37.62 -0.73
N SER A 2 -4.60 37.31 0.33
CA SER A 2 -3.98 37.14 1.66
C SER A 2 -3.09 35.90 1.61
N LEU A 3 -1.83 36.00 2.03
CA LEU A 3 -0.87 34.89 2.04
C LEU A 3 -1.25 33.75 3.01
N ASN A 4 -2.32 33.91 3.79
CA ASN A 4 -2.81 32.91 4.74
C ASN A 4 -3.26 31.58 4.09
N SER A 5 -3.36 31.49 2.76
CA SER A 5 -3.74 30.26 2.05
C SER A 5 -2.68 29.77 1.07
N ALA A 6 -1.44 30.25 1.16
CA ALA A 6 -0.37 29.79 0.29
C ALA A 6 -0.02 28.33 0.59
N ARG A 7 0.21 27.53 -0.47
CA ARG A 7 0.59 26.11 -0.42
C ARG A 7 1.96 25.95 -1.06
N ILE A 8 2.78 25.03 -0.57
CA ILE A 8 4.05 24.67 -1.19
C ILE A 8 3.89 23.40 -2.01
N ILE A 9 4.29 23.47 -3.28
CA ILE A 9 4.31 22.32 -4.18
C ILE A 9 5.77 22.04 -4.56
N LEU A 10 6.23 20.81 -4.31
CA LEU A 10 7.47 20.29 -4.86
C LEU A 10 7.20 19.74 -6.25
N PHE A 11 7.85 20.35 -7.23
CA PHE A 11 7.67 20.05 -8.64
C PHE A 11 8.98 19.58 -9.29
N PRO A 12 8.96 18.64 -10.26
CA PRO A 12 10.14 18.29 -11.04
C PRO A 12 10.79 19.51 -11.69
N GLU A 13 12.12 19.46 -11.88
CA GLU A 13 12.92 20.51 -12.53
C GLU A 13 12.59 20.77 -14.01
N SER A 14 11.54 20.14 -14.57
CA SER A 14 11.13 20.36 -15.95
C SER A 14 10.84 21.84 -16.19
N THR A 15 11.15 22.32 -17.40
CA THR A 15 10.86 23.70 -17.83
C THR A 15 9.37 23.96 -17.76
N GLN A 16 8.95 24.66 -16.71
CA GLN A 16 7.56 25.03 -16.45
C GLN A 16 7.21 26.28 -17.25
N ASP A 17 7.04 26.15 -18.57
CA ASP A 17 6.58 27.28 -19.39
C ASP A 17 5.08 27.53 -19.17
N SER A 18 4.31 26.47 -18.86
CA SER A 18 2.92 26.60 -18.40
C SER A 18 2.55 25.52 -17.39
N LEU A 19 1.93 25.96 -16.28
CA LEU A 19 1.39 25.11 -15.23
C LEU A 19 -0.09 25.46 -15.04
N LYS A 20 -0.96 24.46 -15.11
CA LYS A 20 -2.39 24.61 -14.84
C LYS A 20 -2.88 23.56 -13.87
N ILE A 21 -3.52 23.99 -12.79
CA ILE A 21 -4.21 23.06 -11.89
C ILE A 21 -5.54 22.68 -12.52
N VAL A 22 -5.80 21.38 -12.60
CA VAL A 22 -7.03 20.80 -13.13
C VAL A 22 -7.62 19.82 -12.12
N ASN A 23 -8.94 19.77 -12.05
CA ASN A 23 -9.65 18.87 -11.17
C ASN A 23 -10.19 17.69 -11.98
N LEU A 24 -9.77 16.49 -11.63
CA LEU A 24 -10.16 15.25 -12.30
C LEU A 24 -10.64 14.23 -11.26
N PRO A 25 -11.49 13.26 -11.65
CA PRO A 25 -11.89 12.20 -10.73
C PRO A 25 -10.70 11.27 -10.43
N HIS A 26 -10.46 11.00 -9.15
CA HIS A 26 -9.46 10.03 -8.73
C HIS A 26 -9.89 8.61 -9.14
N PRO A 27 -9.05 7.81 -9.80
CA PRO A 27 -9.45 6.50 -10.37
C PRO A 27 -10.06 5.49 -9.39
N ARG A 28 -9.65 5.51 -8.13
CA ARG A 28 -10.14 4.55 -7.14
C ARG A 28 -11.45 4.96 -6.48
N THR A 29 -11.59 6.24 -6.21
CA THR A 29 -12.68 6.78 -5.37
C THR A 29 -13.73 7.52 -6.20
N ASN A 30 -13.41 7.86 -7.45
CA ASN A 30 -14.20 8.70 -8.34
C ASN A 30 -14.57 10.07 -7.74
N GLN A 31 -13.83 10.51 -6.73
CA GLN A 31 -13.99 11.83 -6.11
C GLN A 31 -13.08 12.83 -6.82
N GLU A 32 -13.48 14.10 -6.82
CA GLU A 32 -12.66 15.17 -7.37
C GLU A 32 -11.30 15.24 -6.66
N TYR A 33 -10.23 15.33 -7.44
CA TYR A 33 -8.86 15.40 -6.95
C TYR A 33 -8.02 16.34 -7.82
N HIS A 34 -6.95 16.88 -7.24
CA HIS A 34 -6.13 17.91 -7.87
C HIS A 34 -4.97 17.30 -8.66
N TYR A 35 -4.84 17.75 -9.90
CA TYR A 35 -3.73 17.41 -10.78
C TYR A 35 -3.12 18.69 -11.36
N ALA A 36 -1.85 18.63 -11.74
CA ALA A 36 -1.17 19.69 -12.48
C ALA A 36 -0.94 19.23 -13.92
N LEU A 37 -1.44 20.00 -14.88
CA LEU A 37 -1.12 19.89 -16.29
C LEU A 37 0.06 20.81 -16.60
N VAL A 38 1.16 20.22 -17.08
CA VAL A 38 2.42 20.92 -17.40
C VAL A 38 2.62 20.92 -18.90
N ASN A 39 2.93 22.10 -19.43
CA ASN A 39 3.23 22.31 -20.86
C ASN A 39 2.13 21.80 -21.80
N ASN A 40 0.90 21.64 -21.30
CA ASN A 40 -0.21 21.01 -22.02
C ASN A 40 0.15 19.64 -22.63
N GLU A 41 0.93 18.83 -21.91
CA GLU A 41 1.34 17.51 -22.38
C GLU A 41 1.36 16.48 -21.26
N GLU A 42 1.86 16.87 -20.09
CA GLU A 42 2.11 15.96 -18.98
C GLU A 42 1.17 16.23 -17.81
N LEU A 43 0.59 15.17 -17.27
CA LEU A 43 -0.28 15.24 -16.10
C LEU A 43 0.49 14.76 -14.87
N TYR A 44 0.39 15.51 -13.78
CA TYR A 44 0.99 15.19 -12.48
C TYR A 44 -0.09 15.15 -11.41
N GLU A 45 -0.09 14.11 -10.58
CA GLU A 45 -0.95 14.02 -9.41
C GLU A 45 -0.36 14.85 -8.28
N LEU A 46 -1.20 15.63 -7.59
CA LEU A 46 -0.78 16.44 -6.46
C LEU A 46 -1.16 15.73 -5.16
N THR A 47 -0.16 15.16 -4.48
CA THR A 47 -0.37 14.46 -3.21
C THR A 47 0.14 15.31 -2.05
N GLU A 48 -0.75 15.64 -1.12
CA GLU A 48 -0.39 16.36 0.09
C GLU A 48 0.17 15.40 1.13
N PHE A 49 1.33 15.74 1.68
CA PHE A 49 1.92 15.02 2.80
C PHE A 49 1.62 15.79 4.08
N ASP A 50 0.59 15.35 4.80
CA ASP A 50 0.47 15.66 6.21
C ASP A 50 1.51 14.81 6.94
N ASN A 51 2.50 15.45 7.56
CA ASN A 51 3.61 14.75 8.24
C ASN A 51 3.13 14.00 9.52
N ASP A 52 1.90 13.46 9.53
CA ASP A 52 1.36 12.53 10.51
C ASP A 52 1.64 11.10 10.06
N ASN A 53 2.77 10.55 10.52
CA ASN A 53 3.11 9.15 10.28
C ASN A 53 2.81 8.32 11.54
N PRO A 54 1.66 7.63 11.64
CA PRO A 54 1.31 6.81 12.80
C PRO A 54 2.30 5.65 13.04
N HIS A 55 3.10 5.30 12.04
CA HIS A 55 4.13 4.27 12.14
C HIS A 55 5.50 4.81 12.59
N SER A 56 5.66 6.12 12.73
CA SER A 56 6.89 6.70 13.27
C SER A 56 6.99 6.47 14.78
N LYS A 57 8.12 5.88 15.22
CA LYS A 57 8.40 5.66 16.65
C LYS A 57 8.46 6.97 17.44
N THR A 58 8.79 8.08 16.78
CA THR A 58 8.89 9.41 17.41
C THR A 58 7.61 10.22 17.28
N ASN A 59 6.53 9.66 16.70
CA ASN A 59 5.29 10.41 16.48
C ASN A 59 4.67 10.92 17.79
N HIS A 60 4.88 10.20 18.89
CA HIS A 60 4.43 10.60 20.23
C HIS A 60 5.17 11.81 20.82
N LEU A 61 6.33 12.20 20.26
CA LEU A 61 7.12 13.33 20.74
C LEU A 61 6.69 14.69 20.16
N ARG A 62 5.73 14.69 19.22
CA ARG A 62 5.29 15.91 18.55
C ARG A 62 4.38 16.75 19.44
N SER A 63 4.51 18.07 19.34
CA SER A 63 3.56 19.00 19.97
C SER A 63 2.25 19.00 19.20
N LEU A 64 1.13 18.92 19.92
CA LEU A 64 -0.21 18.93 19.36
C LEU A 64 -0.97 20.20 19.78
N THR A 65 -1.80 20.70 18.88
CA THR A 65 -2.77 21.75 19.17
C THR A 65 -3.81 21.24 20.17
N LYS A 66 -4.24 22.10 21.09
CA LYS A 66 -5.23 21.73 22.13
C LYS A 66 -6.65 21.57 21.59
N THR A 67 -6.96 22.20 20.46
CA THR A 67 -8.30 22.35 19.89
C THR A 67 -8.68 21.19 18.98
N ASP A 68 -7.76 20.79 18.10
CA ASP A 68 -7.99 19.82 17.02
C ASP A 68 -7.00 18.65 17.03
N GLY A 69 -6.06 18.62 17.99
CA GLY A 69 -5.13 17.51 18.18
C GLY A 69 -4.15 17.31 17.01
N LYS A 70 -3.97 18.33 16.17
CA LYS A 70 -3.07 18.29 15.02
C LYS A 70 -1.65 18.70 15.41
N PRO A 71 -0.61 18.23 14.71
CA PRO A 71 0.76 18.66 14.97
C PRO A 71 0.92 20.17 14.79
N VAL A 72 1.50 20.86 15.79
CA VAL A 72 1.85 22.30 15.67
C VAL A 72 3.08 22.43 14.79
N ARG A 73 2.92 22.98 13.59
CA ARG A 73 3.99 23.16 12.62
C ARG A 73 3.74 24.40 11.76
N SER A 74 4.81 24.96 11.22
CA SER A 74 4.79 26.08 10.28
C SER A 74 5.99 25.95 9.34
N LEU A 75 5.92 26.52 8.13
CA LEU A 75 7.09 26.67 7.26
C LEU A 75 7.59 28.10 7.33
N LEU A 76 8.89 28.24 7.53
CA LEU A 76 9.60 29.51 7.48
C LEU A 76 10.31 29.58 6.13
N LEU A 77 9.92 30.54 5.32
CA LEU A 77 10.55 30.82 4.02
C LEU A 77 11.33 32.10 4.16
N GLU A 78 12.63 32.02 3.90
CA GLU A 78 13.56 33.14 3.98
C GLU A 78 14.02 33.49 2.57
N ASN A 79 14.06 34.77 2.24
CA ASN A 79 14.62 35.23 0.98
C ASN A 79 16.14 35.29 1.09
N VAL A 80 16.83 34.43 0.34
CA VAL A 80 18.31 34.35 0.36
C VAL A 80 18.99 35.66 -0.05
N ASN A 81 18.29 36.52 -0.81
CA ASN A 81 18.83 37.78 -1.32
C ASN A 81 18.46 39.00 -0.45
N ASP A 82 17.51 38.87 0.50
CA ASP A 82 17.05 39.95 1.38
C ASP A 82 16.62 39.39 2.74
N GLU A 83 17.46 39.56 3.76
CA GLU A 83 17.21 39.07 5.13
C GLU A 83 16.00 39.73 5.82
N SER A 84 15.48 40.83 5.28
CA SER A 84 14.28 41.48 5.80
C SER A 84 12.98 40.95 5.20
N ASP A 85 13.07 40.09 4.19
CA ASP A 85 11.95 39.49 3.46
C ASP A 85 11.80 38.00 3.81
N GLY A 86 10.63 37.64 4.32
CA GLY A 86 10.35 36.28 4.75
C GLY A 86 8.86 36.04 4.94
N LEU A 87 8.47 34.76 4.88
CA LEU A 87 7.08 34.33 4.99
C LEU A 87 6.96 33.18 5.98
N VAL A 88 6.00 33.31 6.90
CA VAL A 88 5.59 32.21 7.78
C VAL A 88 4.28 31.64 7.25
N LEU A 89 4.30 30.37 6.89
CA LEU A 89 3.10 29.62 6.52
C LEU A 89 2.61 28.83 7.73
N GLU A 90 1.36 29.07 8.13
CA GLU A 90 0.71 28.35 9.22
C GLU A 90 0.54 26.86 8.89
N GLU A 91 0.15 26.53 7.64
CA GLU A 91 0.06 25.14 7.20
C GLU A 91 1.41 24.69 6.60
N SER A 92 2.07 23.74 7.27
CA SER A 92 3.37 23.22 6.85
C SER A 92 3.27 22.02 5.89
N ASN A 93 2.10 21.77 5.31
CA ASN A 93 1.92 20.62 4.45
C ASN A 93 2.61 20.87 3.12
N ILE A 94 3.31 19.85 2.63
CA ILE A 94 4.03 19.90 1.37
C ILE A 94 3.28 19.04 0.38
N ILE A 95 2.95 19.60 -0.76
CA ILE A 95 2.36 18.89 -1.88
C ILE A 95 3.49 18.38 -2.76
N ILE A 96 3.48 17.10 -3.10
CA ILE A 96 4.42 16.51 -4.06
C ILE A 96 3.67 16.25 -5.34
N SER A 97 4.22 16.69 -6.47
CA SER A 97 3.72 16.34 -7.79
C SER A 97 4.41 15.08 -8.31
N THR A 98 3.65 14.06 -8.69
CA THR A 98 4.17 12.82 -9.28
C THR A 98 3.57 12.62 -10.66
N LYS A 99 4.37 12.20 -11.65
CA LYS A 99 3.88 12.01 -13.02
C LYS A 99 2.76 10.97 -13.02
N PHE A 100 1.61 11.34 -13.56
CA PHE A 100 0.37 10.56 -13.51
C PHE A 100 -0.03 10.07 -14.90
N ASN A 101 -0.63 8.89 -14.95
CA ASN A 101 -1.10 8.30 -16.20
C ASN A 101 -2.63 8.38 -16.30
N PHE A 102 -3.10 9.21 -17.23
CA PHE A 102 -4.52 9.43 -17.48
C PHE A 102 -5.30 8.16 -17.86
N THR A 103 -4.61 7.10 -18.33
CA THR A 103 -5.23 5.80 -18.64
C THR A 103 -6.01 5.23 -17.45
N TYR A 104 -5.55 5.43 -16.21
CA TYR A 104 -6.25 4.91 -15.02
C TYR A 104 -7.63 5.56 -14.80
N ILE A 105 -7.77 6.84 -15.14
CA ILE A 105 -9.06 7.56 -15.10
C ILE A 105 -9.99 6.97 -16.15
N LEU A 106 -9.52 6.80 -17.39
CA LEU A 106 -10.36 6.23 -18.46
C LEU A 106 -10.79 4.80 -18.18
N ILE A 107 -9.91 3.96 -17.63
CA ILE A 107 -10.28 2.59 -17.20
C ILE A 107 -11.46 2.66 -16.23
N THR A 108 -11.39 3.52 -15.22
CA THR A 108 -12.44 3.67 -14.20
C THR A 108 -13.73 4.16 -14.83
N TYR A 109 -13.65 5.18 -15.70
CA TYR A 109 -14.80 5.70 -16.43
C TYR A 109 -15.52 4.59 -17.21
N PHE A 110 -14.82 3.86 -18.10
CA PHE A 110 -15.47 2.82 -18.90
C PHE A 110 -16.09 1.72 -18.04
N ILE A 111 -15.45 1.33 -16.93
CA ILE A 111 -15.97 0.31 -16.02
C ILE A 111 -17.25 0.78 -15.33
N LEU A 112 -17.28 2.02 -14.83
CA LEU A 112 -18.48 2.59 -14.21
C LEU A 112 -19.65 2.67 -15.19
N GLN A 113 -19.39 3.05 -16.44
CA GLN A 113 -20.43 3.13 -17.45
C GLN A 113 -20.96 1.74 -17.86
N LEU A 114 -20.08 0.73 -17.93
CA LEU A 114 -20.49 -0.67 -18.13
C LEU A 114 -21.37 -1.18 -16.99
N GLU A 115 -21.10 -0.76 -15.75
CA GLU A 115 -21.94 -1.09 -14.58
C GLU A 115 -23.31 -0.41 -14.63
N GLN A 116 -23.39 0.77 -15.24
CA GLN A 116 -24.65 1.47 -15.54
C GLN A 116 -25.39 0.86 -16.76
N GLY A 117 -24.86 -0.19 -17.37
CA GLY A 117 -25.46 -0.86 -18.52
C GLY A 117 -25.23 -0.15 -19.85
N LYS A 118 -24.37 0.88 -19.92
CA LYS A 118 -23.97 1.47 -21.20
C LYS A 118 -23.03 0.52 -21.93
N GLU A 119 -23.26 0.29 -23.21
CA GLU A 119 -22.42 -0.58 -24.02
C GLU A 119 -21.42 0.20 -24.86
N PHE A 120 -20.14 0.19 -24.46
CA PHE A 120 -19.01 0.62 -25.31
C PHE A 120 -18.58 -0.46 -26.31
N ARG A 121 -19.55 -1.23 -26.83
CA ARG A 121 -19.29 -2.39 -27.69
C ARG A 121 -19.08 -2.03 -29.16
N ARG A 122 -19.42 -0.80 -29.54
CA ARG A 122 -19.26 -0.25 -30.88
C ARG A 122 -18.00 0.60 -30.94
N TYR A 123 -17.41 0.64 -32.14
CA TYR A 123 -16.34 1.56 -32.47
C TYR A 123 -16.92 2.98 -32.52
N GLN A 124 -16.24 3.92 -31.88
CA GLN A 124 -16.61 5.35 -31.78
C GLN A 124 -15.41 6.20 -32.17
N SER A 125 -15.66 7.36 -32.79
CA SER A 125 -14.59 8.29 -33.10
C SER A 125 -14.00 8.90 -31.82
N LEU A 126 -12.87 9.58 -31.95
CA LEU A 126 -12.31 10.34 -30.82
C LEU A 126 -13.26 11.47 -30.38
N GLU A 127 -13.95 12.11 -31.32
CA GLU A 127 -14.92 13.18 -31.07
C GLU A 127 -16.12 12.65 -30.26
N ASP A 128 -16.74 11.56 -30.72
CA ASP A 128 -17.86 10.91 -30.01
C ASP A 128 -17.49 10.55 -28.56
N ILE A 129 -16.30 9.96 -28.37
CA ILE A 129 -15.83 9.59 -27.04
C ILE A 129 -15.59 10.83 -26.17
N THR A 130 -15.07 11.91 -26.75
CA THR A 130 -14.80 13.17 -26.04
C THR A 130 -16.10 13.82 -25.58
N ASP A 131 -17.12 13.86 -26.43
CA ASP A 131 -18.43 14.42 -26.11
C ASP A 131 -19.08 13.68 -24.93
N VAL A 132 -19.07 12.35 -24.95
CA VAL A 132 -19.64 11.54 -23.85
C VAL A 132 -18.78 11.68 -22.58
N LEU A 133 -17.46 11.81 -22.72
CA LEU A 133 -16.58 12.04 -21.57
C LEU A 133 -16.84 13.41 -20.93
N GLU A 134 -17.12 14.44 -21.72
CA GLU A 134 -17.38 15.80 -21.22
C GLU A 134 -18.55 15.83 -20.23
N GLU A 135 -19.60 15.04 -20.48
CA GLU A 135 -20.74 14.91 -19.56
C GLU A 135 -20.34 14.46 -18.15
N SER A 136 -19.30 13.64 -18.04
CA SER A 136 -18.83 13.07 -16.76
C SER A 136 -17.56 13.75 -16.23
N ILE A 137 -16.74 14.29 -17.12
CA ILE A 137 -15.44 14.91 -16.86
C ILE A 137 -15.36 16.19 -17.70
N PRO A 138 -16.01 17.29 -17.28
CA PRO A 138 -16.11 18.52 -18.10
C PRO A 138 -14.76 19.13 -18.47
N ILE A 139 -13.72 18.89 -17.66
CA ILE A 139 -12.36 19.39 -17.92
C ILE A 139 -11.67 18.68 -19.10
N ILE A 140 -12.25 17.63 -19.68
CA ILE A 140 -11.65 16.83 -20.77
C ILE A 140 -11.27 17.69 -21.97
N LEU A 141 -12.08 18.71 -22.31
CA LEU A 141 -11.82 19.64 -23.42
C LEU A 141 -10.58 20.52 -23.20
N GLN A 142 -10.12 20.64 -21.95
CA GLN A 142 -8.92 21.39 -21.59
C GLN A 142 -7.68 20.50 -21.55
N LEU A 143 -7.85 19.18 -21.68
CA LEU A 143 -6.74 18.25 -21.75
C LEU A 143 -6.24 18.11 -23.20
N PRO A 144 -4.97 17.77 -23.39
CA PRO A 144 -4.41 17.57 -24.73
C PRO A 144 -5.03 16.34 -25.39
N GLY A 145 -5.46 16.45 -26.65
CA GLY A 145 -6.02 15.32 -27.39
C GLY A 145 -5.05 14.13 -27.52
N SER A 146 -3.75 14.39 -27.50
CA SER A 146 -2.70 13.35 -27.46
C SER A 146 -2.78 12.49 -26.20
N LEU A 147 -3.07 13.09 -25.04
CA LEU A 147 -3.21 12.38 -23.76
C LEU A 147 -4.39 11.40 -23.81
N LEU A 148 -5.52 11.85 -24.37
CA LEU A 148 -6.71 11.02 -24.57
C LEU A 148 -6.43 9.88 -25.56
N ASN A 149 -5.85 10.20 -26.72
CA ASN A 149 -5.54 9.23 -27.76
C ASN A 149 -4.59 8.12 -27.24
N THR A 150 -3.45 8.49 -26.66
CA THR A 150 -2.50 7.51 -26.10
C THR A 150 -3.14 6.66 -25.00
N SER A 151 -4.03 7.24 -24.19
CA SER A 151 -4.73 6.51 -23.15
C SER A 151 -5.74 5.52 -23.72
N LEU A 152 -6.50 5.90 -24.76
CA LEU A 152 -7.43 5.01 -25.47
C LEU A 152 -6.68 3.88 -26.19
N GLU A 153 -5.54 4.17 -26.83
CA GLU A 153 -4.72 3.14 -27.49
C GLU A 153 -4.27 2.02 -26.55
N ASN A 154 -4.08 2.32 -25.26
CA ASN A 154 -3.69 1.33 -24.26
C ASN A 154 -4.80 0.33 -23.91
N ILE A 155 -6.07 0.75 -23.99
CA ILE A 155 -7.20 0.02 -23.36
C ILE A 155 -8.36 -0.28 -24.33
N CYS A 156 -8.37 0.33 -25.51
CA CYS A 156 -9.37 0.12 -26.55
C CYS A 156 -8.77 -0.63 -27.73
N ASP A 157 -9.56 -1.50 -28.36
CA ASP A 157 -9.31 -1.95 -29.72
C ASP A 157 -9.49 -0.77 -30.67
N SER A 158 -8.68 -0.69 -31.73
CA SER A 158 -8.74 0.43 -32.66
C SER A 158 -8.73 -0.03 -34.11
N ILE A 159 -9.52 0.63 -34.94
CA ILE A 159 -9.56 0.45 -36.39
C ILE A 159 -9.39 1.81 -37.08
N ASN A 160 -8.85 1.80 -38.30
CA ASN A 160 -8.73 3.00 -39.12
C ASN A 160 -9.68 2.87 -40.32
N GLU A 161 -10.58 3.84 -40.50
CA GLU A 161 -11.47 3.94 -41.66
C GLU A 161 -11.41 5.36 -42.20
N ASN A 162 -11.15 5.54 -43.51
CA ASN A 162 -11.11 6.85 -44.17
C ASN A 162 -10.22 7.90 -43.46
N ASP A 163 -9.00 7.52 -43.07
CA ASP A 163 -8.04 8.35 -42.31
C ASP A 163 -8.50 8.77 -40.91
N GLU A 164 -9.60 8.23 -40.41
CA GLU A 164 -10.09 8.41 -39.05
C GLU A 164 -9.90 7.14 -38.21
N LYS A 165 -9.53 7.32 -36.94
CA LYS A 165 -9.30 6.23 -36.00
C LYS A 165 -10.49 6.09 -35.04
N PHE A 166 -11.04 4.88 -34.98
CA PHE A 166 -12.15 4.55 -34.11
C PHE A 166 -11.70 3.62 -32.99
N TYR A 167 -12.32 3.76 -31.82
CA TYR A 167 -11.96 3.04 -30.61
C TYR A 167 -13.15 2.26 -30.05
N LYS A 168 -12.86 1.07 -29.52
CA LYS A 168 -13.81 0.24 -28.80
C LYS A 168 -13.17 -0.25 -27.50
N PHE A 169 -13.77 0.07 -26.36
CA PHE A 169 -13.22 -0.35 -25.07
C PHE A 169 -13.13 -1.88 -24.96
N SER A 170 -11.96 -2.37 -24.52
CA SER A 170 -11.66 -3.79 -24.41
C SER A 170 -11.18 -4.13 -23.00
N GLU A 171 -12.01 -4.84 -22.25
CA GLU A 171 -11.64 -5.29 -20.90
C GLU A 171 -10.41 -6.23 -20.95
N GLU A 172 -10.28 -7.05 -21.99
CA GLU A 172 -9.12 -7.93 -22.16
C GLU A 172 -7.83 -7.13 -22.38
N LYS A 173 -7.86 -6.17 -23.31
CA LYS A 173 -6.72 -5.28 -23.58
C LYS A 173 -6.34 -4.48 -22.34
N THR A 174 -7.34 -4.00 -21.58
CA THR A 174 -7.14 -3.31 -20.30
C THR A 174 -6.41 -4.19 -19.29
N ILE A 175 -6.83 -5.45 -19.12
CA ILE A 175 -6.14 -6.37 -18.21
C ILE A 175 -4.71 -6.65 -18.69
N ASN A 176 -4.48 -6.85 -19.98
CA ASN A 176 -3.15 -7.06 -20.53
C ASN A 176 -2.23 -5.85 -20.29
N TYR A 177 -2.74 -4.63 -20.50
CA TYR A 177 -2.03 -3.40 -20.16
C TYR A 177 -1.63 -3.34 -18.68
N LEU A 178 -2.56 -3.65 -17.78
CA LEU A 178 -2.30 -3.66 -16.33
C LEU A 178 -1.33 -4.77 -15.90
N LYS A 179 -1.34 -5.92 -16.59
CA LYS A 179 -0.33 -6.98 -16.40
C LYS A 179 1.07 -6.45 -16.74
N THR A 180 1.23 -5.80 -17.89
CA THR A 180 2.51 -5.18 -18.28
C THR A 180 2.97 -4.14 -17.26
N LYS A 181 2.05 -3.32 -16.72
CA LYS A 181 2.39 -2.37 -15.65
C LYS A 181 2.81 -3.07 -14.36
N SER A 182 2.10 -4.11 -13.95
CA SER A 182 2.42 -4.90 -12.75
C SER A 182 3.80 -5.55 -12.87
N GLU A 183 4.13 -6.08 -14.05
CA GLU A 183 5.44 -6.66 -14.34
C GLU A 183 6.55 -5.61 -14.34
N LEU A 184 6.33 -4.44 -14.94
CA LEU A 184 7.30 -3.35 -14.95
C LEU A 184 7.63 -2.85 -13.53
N ILE A 185 6.60 -2.70 -12.68
CA ILE A 185 6.78 -2.33 -11.27
C ILE A 185 7.52 -3.45 -10.53
N SER A 186 7.20 -4.72 -10.79
CA SER A 186 7.88 -5.85 -10.14
C SER A 186 9.38 -5.91 -10.45
N GLN A 187 9.79 -5.48 -11.65
CA GLN A 187 11.20 -5.40 -12.07
C GLN A 187 11.93 -4.21 -11.41
N ASN A 188 11.21 -3.12 -11.14
CA ASN A 188 11.74 -1.90 -10.55
C ASN A 188 11.17 -1.67 -9.14
N PHE A 189 10.94 -2.75 -8.40
CA PHE A 189 10.17 -2.69 -7.17
C PHE A 189 10.91 -1.86 -6.11
N PRO A 190 10.23 -0.98 -5.36
CA PRO A 190 10.90 -0.14 -4.37
C PRO A 190 11.59 -0.99 -3.29
N LYS A 191 12.92 -0.90 -3.21
CA LYS A 191 13.74 -1.70 -2.28
C LYS A 191 13.35 -1.53 -0.81
N SER A 192 12.90 -0.33 -0.42
CA SER A 192 12.41 -0.04 0.93
C SER A 192 11.14 -0.84 1.26
N ILE A 193 10.21 -0.93 0.31
CA ILE A 193 8.98 -1.72 0.45
C ILE A 193 9.30 -3.21 0.40
N GLU A 194 10.16 -3.65 -0.52
CA GLU A 194 10.59 -5.05 -0.60
C GLU A 194 11.16 -5.52 0.73
N SER A 195 12.16 -4.82 1.27
CA SER A 195 12.85 -5.20 2.50
C SER A 195 11.97 -5.13 3.76
N THR A 196 11.00 -4.21 3.80
CA THR A 196 10.15 -4.00 4.98
C THR A 196 8.91 -4.89 4.98
N ILE A 197 8.31 -5.13 3.81
CA ILE A 197 7.00 -5.78 3.68
C ILE A 197 7.13 -7.17 3.06
N VAL A 198 7.85 -7.29 1.94
CA VAL A 198 7.85 -8.53 1.14
C VAL A 198 8.85 -9.56 1.69
N SER A 199 10.12 -9.18 1.83
CA SER A 199 11.18 -10.10 2.25
C SER A 199 10.93 -10.76 3.61
N PRO A 200 10.43 -10.05 4.65
CA PRO A 200 10.14 -10.67 5.96
C PRO A 200 9.12 -11.81 5.90
N LEU A 201 8.20 -11.75 4.94
CA LEU A 201 7.19 -12.79 4.73
C LEU A 201 7.78 -14.02 4.04
N LEU A 202 8.79 -13.84 3.20
CA LEU A 202 9.41 -14.91 2.41
C LEU A 202 10.63 -15.53 3.08
N TYR A 203 11.30 -14.85 4.02
CA TYR A 203 12.52 -15.39 4.62
C TYR A 203 12.26 -16.72 5.33
N PRO A 204 13.01 -17.78 5.02
CA PRO A 204 12.81 -19.08 5.64
C PRO A 204 13.18 -19.09 7.13
N ALA A 205 12.70 -20.11 7.86
CA ALA A 205 13.02 -20.27 9.28
C ALA A 205 14.49 -20.68 9.51
N ASN A 206 15.11 -21.31 8.51
CA ASN A 206 16.53 -21.64 8.48
C ASN A 206 17.30 -20.65 7.59
N ILE A 207 18.43 -20.14 8.07
CA ILE A 207 19.23 -19.11 7.40
C ILE A 207 19.89 -19.66 6.13
N ASP A 208 20.18 -20.97 6.09
CA ASP A 208 20.84 -21.62 4.95
C ASP A 208 19.88 -21.92 3.78
N GLU A 209 18.57 -21.85 4.01
CA GLU A 209 17.57 -22.09 2.97
C GLU A 209 17.41 -20.86 2.08
N LYS A 210 17.40 -21.07 0.77
CA LYS A 210 17.22 -19.99 -0.21
C LYS A 210 15.75 -19.85 -0.58
N ILE A 211 15.30 -18.61 -0.78
CA ILE A 211 13.98 -18.32 -1.31
C ILE A 211 13.96 -18.75 -2.78
N PRO A 212 12.99 -19.56 -3.23
CA PRO A 212 12.83 -19.86 -4.65
C PRO A 212 12.58 -18.59 -5.48
N GLU A 213 13.32 -18.42 -6.57
CA GLU A 213 13.28 -17.20 -7.40
C GLU A 213 11.91 -16.97 -8.06
N ASP A 214 11.23 -18.04 -8.45
CA ASP A 214 9.88 -18.03 -8.99
C ASP A 214 8.86 -17.50 -7.97
N ILE A 215 8.96 -17.96 -6.71
CA ILE A 215 8.12 -17.49 -5.60
C ILE A 215 8.40 -16.01 -5.31
N LYS A 216 9.69 -15.61 -5.30
CA LYS A 216 10.07 -14.21 -5.12
C LYS A 216 9.47 -13.33 -6.22
N LYS A 217 9.65 -13.70 -7.49
CA LYS A 217 9.11 -12.95 -8.64
C LYS A 217 7.59 -12.84 -8.56
N LEU A 218 6.90 -13.94 -8.27
CA LEU A 218 5.44 -13.97 -8.21
C LEU A 218 4.90 -13.16 -7.02
N ALA A 219 5.60 -13.17 -5.87
CA ALA A 219 5.30 -12.30 -4.75
C ALA A 219 5.47 -10.81 -5.12
N LEU A 220 6.57 -10.44 -5.79
CA LEU A 220 6.77 -9.05 -6.25
C LEU A 220 5.66 -8.60 -7.21
N ILE A 221 5.21 -9.46 -8.11
CA ILE A 221 4.04 -9.17 -8.98
C ILE A 221 2.79 -8.93 -8.12
N LYS A 222 2.50 -9.82 -7.16
CA LYS A 222 1.34 -9.66 -6.26
C LYS A 222 1.35 -8.31 -5.53
N TYR A 223 2.48 -7.92 -4.96
CA TYR A 223 2.62 -6.62 -4.29
C TYR A 223 2.65 -5.43 -5.25
N SER A 224 3.07 -5.63 -6.49
CA SER A 224 2.97 -4.60 -7.54
C SER A 224 1.51 -4.31 -7.89
N ILE A 225 0.66 -5.34 -7.97
CA ILE A 225 -0.78 -5.16 -8.14
C ILE A 225 -1.37 -4.38 -6.96
N HIS A 226 -0.95 -4.66 -5.72
CA HIS A 226 -1.38 -3.88 -4.56
C HIS A 226 -0.97 -2.40 -4.61
N LEU A 227 0.18 -2.07 -5.21
CA LEU A 227 0.56 -0.66 -5.42
C LEU A 227 -0.36 0.01 -6.45
N ILE A 228 -0.61 -0.65 -7.58
CA ILE A 228 -1.47 -0.11 -8.64
C ILE A 228 -2.94 -0.05 -8.19
N SER A 229 -3.39 -0.93 -7.28
CA SER A 229 -4.81 -1.00 -6.90
C SER A 229 -5.34 0.26 -6.22
N SER A 230 -4.46 1.08 -5.66
CA SER A 230 -4.78 2.44 -5.20
C SER A 230 -5.30 3.38 -6.31
N TYR A 231 -5.09 3.01 -7.57
CA TYR A 231 -5.54 3.71 -8.78
C TYR A 231 -6.50 2.88 -9.65
N LEU A 232 -7.10 1.81 -9.12
CA LEU A 232 -8.02 0.96 -9.89
C LEU A 232 -9.40 0.86 -9.24
N HIS A 233 -10.43 0.87 -10.09
CA HIS A 233 -11.77 0.47 -9.69
C HIS A 233 -11.76 -0.97 -9.09
N PRO A 234 -12.52 -1.25 -8.00
CA PRO A 234 -12.51 -2.57 -7.34
C PRO A 234 -12.78 -3.76 -8.26
N LYS A 235 -13.67 -3.60 -9.25
CA LYS A 235 -13.97 -4.64 -10.24
C LYS A 235 -12.75 -4.96 -11.12
N THR A 236 -12.01 -3.94 -11.54
CA THR A 236 -10.79 -4.09 -12.33
C THR A 236 -9.68 -4.73 -11.51
N GLU A 237 -9.51 -4.30 -10.26
CA GLU A 237 -8.57 -4.90 -9.31
C GLU A 237 -8.86 -6.41 -9.12
N SER A 238 -10.13 -6.78 -8.89
CA SER A 238 -10.52 -8.18 -8.72
C SER A 238 -10.25 -9.01 -9.97
N ARG A 239 -10.52 -8.46 -11.15
CA ARG A 239 -10.28 -9.14 -12.43
C ARG A 239 -8.79 -9.29 -12.72
N LEU A 240 -7.97 -8.27 -12.43
CA LEU A 240 -6.52 -8.32 -12.54
C LEU A 240 -5.93 -9.37 -11.58
N ASN A 241 -6.34 -9.38 -10.32
CA ASN A 241 -5.89 -10.37 -9.34
C ASN A 241 -6.24 -11.81 -9.78
N SER A 242 -7.44 -12.01 -10.31
CA SER A 242 -7.92 -13.32 -10.78
C SER A 242 -7.20 -13.80 -12.05
N SER A 243 -6.49 -12.91 -12.75
CA SER A 243 -5.74 -13.23 -13.96
C SER A 243 -4.36 -13.86 -13.69
N TYR A 244 -3.96 -13.95 -12.42
CA TYR A 244 -2.73 -14.57 -11.94
C TYR A 244 -3.05 -15.72 -10.98
N ASN A 245 -2.18 -16.74 -10.95
CA ASN A 245 -2.22 -17.78 -9.92
C ASN A 245 -1.20 -17.45 -8.82
N PHE A 246 -1.68 -17.08 -7.62
CA PHE A 246 -0.84 -16.79 -6.45
C PHE A 246 -0.85 -17.91 -5.40
N GLU A 247 -1.42 -19.07 -5.70
CA GLU A 247 -1.57 -20.19 -4.76
C GLU A 247 -0.22 -20.65 -4.21
N SER A 248 0.78 -20.86 -5.08
CA SER A 248 2.12 -21.27 -4.68
C SER A 248 2.80 -20.31 -3.70
N VAL A 249 2.64 -19.00 -3.91
CA VAL A 249 3.17 -17.97 -3.00
C VAL A 249 2.45 -18.01 -1.66
N ASN A 250 1.12 -18.13 -1.66
CA ASN A 250 0.32 -18.17 -0.44
C ASN A 250 0.65 -19.42 0.39
N GLU A 251 0.80 -20.58 -0.25
CA GLU A 251 1.22 -21.82 0.38
C GLU A 251 2.63 -21.69 0.96
N TYR A 252 3.58 -21.11 0.21
CA TYR A 252 4.94 -20.88 0.68
C TYR A 252 4.97 -19.97 1.91
N ILE A 253 4.28 -18.82 1.88
CA ILE A 253 4.19 -17.91 3.03
C ILE A 253 3.60 -18.63 4.24
N THR A 254 2.54 -19.42 4.05
CA THR A 254 1.89 -20.17 5.13
C THR A 254 2.84 -21.22 5.74
N LYS A 255 3.59 -21.94 4.88
CA LYS A 255 4.61 -22.91 5.31
C LYS A 255 5.68 -22.23 6.16
N ILE A 256 6.27 -21.13 5.67
CA ILE A 256 7.33 -20.39 6.37
C ILE A 256 6.82 -19.83 7.71
N GLN A 257 5.61 -19.29 7.76
CA GLN A 257 5.01 -18.80 9.00
C GLN A 257 4.85 -19.93 10.03
N LYS A 258 4.38 -21.10 9.61
CA LYS A 258 4.24 -22.28 10.47
C LYS A 258 5.59 -22.74 11.02
N GLU A 259 6.62 -22.81 10.18
CA GLU A 259 7.98 -23.18 10.59
C GLU A 259 8.59 -22.17 11.58
N LYS A 260 8.42 -20.87 11.32
CA LYS A 260 8.85 -19.81 12.25
C LYS A 260 8.18 -19.93 13.62
N LEU A 261 6.87 -20.18 13.64
CA LEU A 261 6.12 -20.38 14.88
C LEU A 261 6.57 -21.63 15.64
N GLN A 262 6.80 -22.74 14.94
CA GLN A 262 7.29 -23.98 15.55
C GLN A 262 8.69 -23.81 16.14
N LYS A 263 9.60 -23.17 15.41
CA LYS A 263 10.96 -22.89 15.88
C LYS A 263 10.96 -21.98 17.11
N LYS A 264 10.16 -20.91 17.08
CA LYS A 264 10.00 -20.00 18.23
C LYS A 264 9.44 -20.75 19.45
N ALA A 265 8.41 -21.59 19.28
CA ALA A 265 7.86 -22.38 20.37
C ALA A 265 8.88 -23.37 20.96
N ALA A 266 9.72 -23.99 20.14
CA ALA A 266 10.80 -24.86 20.59
C ALA A 266 11.89 -24.09 21.36
N GLU A 267 12.28 -22.91 20.87
CA GLU A 267 13.22 -22.01 21.55
C GLU A 267 12.68 -21.56 22.92
N ASP A 268 11.42 -21.14 22.99
CA ASP A 268 10.74 -20.76 24.23
C ASP A 268 10.69 -21.92 25.24
N GLN A 269 10.42 -23.15 24.76
CA GLN A 269 10.46 -24.35 25.61
C GLN A 269 11.85 -24.62 26.17
N ILE A 270 12.90 -24.52 25.35
CA ILE A 270 14.29 -24.71 25.79
C ILE A 270 14.69 -23.62 26.79
N GLN A 271 14.32 -22.37 26.54
CA GLN A 271 14.59 -21.26 27.48
C GLN A 271 13.89 -21.48 28.83
N ASN A 272 12.63 -21.91 28.82
CA ASN A 272 11.90 -22.25 30.05
C ASN A 272 12.57 -23.40 30.81
N LEU A 273 12.96 -24.48 30.14
CA LEU A 273 13.70 -25.59 30.77
C LEU A 273 15.04 -25.13 31.35
N ASN A 274 15.77 -24.27 30.63
CA ASN A 274 17.04 -23.70 31.10
C ASN A 274 16.85 -22.81 32.34
N GLN A 275 15.78 -22.01 32.39
CA GLN A 275 15.45 -21.20 33.56
C GLN A 275 15.09 -22.08 34.77
N ILE A 276 14.27 -23.13 34.58
CA ILE A 276 13.93 -24.10 35.64
C ILE A 276 15.20 -24.78 36.16
N ASN A 277 16.08 -25.23 35.27
CA ASN A 277 17.35 -25.86 35.65
C ASN A 277 18.31 -24.88 36.37
N ALA A 278 18.33 -23.61 35.97
CA ALA A 278 19.12 -22.57 36.64
C ALA A 278 18.58 -22.25 38.04
N GLN A 279 17.25 -22.21 38.23
CA GLN A 279 16.62 -22.05 39.54
C GLN A 279 16.90 -23.25 40.45
N ASN A 280 16.83 -24.47 39.91
CA ASN A 280 17.14 -25.69 40.66
C ASN A 280 18.63 -25.81 41.05
N LYS A 281 19.57 -25.26 40.27
CA LYS A 281 20.99 -25.20 40.66
C LYS A 281 21.25 -24.15 41.76
N ARG A 282 20.51 -23.03 41.77
CA ARG A 282 20.62 -22.01 42.82
C ARG A 282 20.05 -22.49 44.16
N SER A 283 19.08 -23.42 44.18
CA SER A 283 18.57 -24.02 45.41
C SER A 283 19.48 -25.11 45.99
N ILE A 284 20.36 -25.72 45.18
CA ILE A 284 21.36 -26.70 45.65
C ILE A 284 22.59 -25.99 46.28
N GLY A 285 22.93 -24.77 45.84
CA GLY A 285 24.07 -24.00 46.36
C GLY A 285 23.86 -23.27 47.70
N VAL A 286 22.65 -23.33 48.30
CA VAL A 286 22.32 -22.64 49.57
C VAL A 286 22.12 -23.63 50.73
N GLN A 287 22.36 -24.92 50.53
CA GLN A 287 22.25 -25.93 51.59
C GLN A 287 23.60 -26.58 51.93
N ASP A 288 24.59 -25.78 52.29
CA ASP A 288 25.70 -26.24 53.12
C ASP A 288 25.77 -25.39 54.40
N ASN A 289 24.75 -25.53 55.24
CA ASN A 289 24.84 -25.48 56.70
C ASN A 289 23.45 -25.62 57.33
N LYS A 290 23.06 -26.86 57.66
CA LYS A 290 22.52 -27.24 58.98
C LYS A 290 21.97 -28.67 58.97
N ASN A 291 22.64 -29.49 59.78
CA ASN A 291 22.11 -30.61 60.57
C ASN A 291 21.30 -31.71 59.85
N ARG A 292 22.02 -32.81 59.58
CA ARG A 292 21.48 -34.16 59.41
C ARG A 292 20.47 -34.49 60.52
N LYS A 293 19.19 -34.66 60.17
CA LYS A 293 18.23 -35.47 60.93
C LYS A 293 17.85 -36.68 60.09
N LYS A 294 17.90 -37.85 60.74
CA LYS A 294 17.65 -39.19 60.18
C LYS A 294 16.24 -39.30 59.57
N PRO A 295 16.04 -40.14 58.53
CA PRO A 295 14.76 -40.27 57.85
C PRO A 295 13.78 -41.17 58.63
N THR A 296 12.54 -40.71 58.77
CA THR A 296 11.40 -41.50 59.23
C THR A 296 10.63 -42.03 58.01
N PRO A 297 10.20 -43.31 57.98
CA PRO A 297 9.62 -43.91 56.78
C PRO A 297 8.20 -43.38 56.47
N ALA A 298 7.93 -43.28 55.17
CA ALA A 298 6.75 -42.67 54.57
C ALA A 298 5.43 -43.41 54.90
N LYS A 299 4.42 -42.65 55.34
CA LYS A 299 3.01 -43.07 55.27
C LYS A 299 2.48 -42.78 53.85
N LYS A 300 2.08 -43.84 53.15
CA LYS A 300 1.34 -43.77 51.87
C LYS A 300 -0.01 -43.07 52.09
N ILE A 301 -0.34 -42.10 51.24
CA ILE A 301 -1.68 -41.54 51.08
C ILE A 301 -2.07 -41.72 49.60
N PRO A 302 -3.28 -42.21 49.28
CA PRO A 302 -3.69 -42.59 47.94
C PRO A 302 -3.99 -41.40 47.02
N SER A 303 -3.91 -41.67 45.73
CA SER A 303 -4.19 -40.80 44.58
C SER A 303 -5.47 -39.96 44.71
N LYS A 304 -5.31 -38.63 44.72
CA LYS A 304 -6.37 -37.71 44.29
C LYS A 304 -5.85 -36.86 43.15
N VAL A 305 -6.43 -37.11 41.99
CA VAL A 305 -6.34 -36.31 40.77
C VAL A 305 -6.78 -34.89 41.11
N ILE A 306 -5.85 -33.94 41.11
CA ILE A 306 -6.16 -32.52 41.20
C ILE A 306 -6.38 -32.04 39.76
N LYS A 307 -7.66 -31.86 39.40
CA LYS A 307 -8.07 -31.16 38.19
C LYS A 307 -7.61 -29.71 38.27
N GLY A 308 -6.84 -29.27 37.28
CA GLY A 308 -6.42 -27.87 37.13
C GLY A 308 -7.57 -26.95 36.71
N PRO A 309 -7.41 -25.62 36.88
CA PRO A 309 -8.49 -24.63 36.81
C PRO A 309 -8.85 -24.19 35.38
N LEU A 310 -9.00 -25.14 34.45
CA LEU A 310 -9.36 -24.87 33.05
C LEU A 310 -10.66 -25.57 32.60
N ASP A 311 -11.28 -26.38 33.45
CA ASP A 311 -12.47 -27.19 33.12
C ASP A 311 -13.81 -26.39 33.22
N GLY A 312 -13.75 -25.06 33.30
CA GLY A 312 -14.91 -24.18 33.49
C GLY A 312 -15.35 -23.35 32.27
N PHE A 313 -14.69 -23.48 31.12
CA PHE A 313 -14.87 -22.52 30.01
C PHE A 313 -15.71 -22.99 28.82
N PHE A 314 -16.30 -24.20 28.86
CA PHE A 314 -17.23 -24.65 27.83
C PHE A 314 -18.64 -24.86 28.38
N GLY A 315 -19.32 -23.74 28.63
CA GLY A 315 -20.77 -23.73 28.79
C GLY A 315 -21.44 -23.95 27.44
N LYS A 316 -22.00 -25.15 27.22
CA LYS A 316 -22.96 -25.40 26.13
C LYS A 316 -24.25 -24.61 26.41
N LYS A 317 -24.62 -23.70 25.51
CA LYS A 317 -25.99 -23.18 25.43
C LYS A 317 -26.88 -24.24 24.79
N LYS A 318 -28.07 -24.41 25.38
CA LYS A 318 -29.18 -25.23 24.84
C LYS A 318 -29.70 -24.64 23.54
#